data_AF-A0A0R1WL10-F1
#
_entry.id   AF-A0A0R1WL10-F1
#
_cell.length_a   1.000
_cell.length_b   1.000
_cell.length_c   1.000
_cell.angle_alpha   90.00
_cell.angle_beta   90.00
_cell.angle_gamma   90.00
#
_symmetry.space_group_name_H-M   'P 1'
#
loop_
_entity.id
_entity.type
_entity.pdbx_description
1 polymer ?
#
loop_
_entity_poly.entity_id
_entity_poly.type
_entity_poly.pdbx_seq_one_letter_code
_entity_poly.pdbx_strand_id
1 'polypeptide(L)'
;MDRPFNPNETLAQISNSAHYIWYSNIKANKTVEVLNYLAAEQKKHQIFYPIYSEDEIAAHPSQANTGLYFFRGKEGAPFAINNAGGGFAYVAAMQDSFPHALEISKYGYNAFALIYRPTNPYEDLAQAICFIEDHATELGVNPRHYSLWGGSAGARMAAELGNKEVLYQLTGRSDIPQADAVIMQYTGFSRVSSADAPTYVSVGDNDWIANWRTMKQRLFYLEQLGIPTEFHVYSGLNHGFGLGEGTVAEGWINDAINFWEVNISD
;
A
#
# COMPACT_ATOMS: atom_id res chain seq x y z
N MET A 1 -2.62 -13.00 14.36
CA MET A 1 -1.68 -13.70 15.25
C MET A 1 -1.07 -14.82 14.45
N ASP A 2 0.18 -14.64 14.03
CA ASP A 2 0.91 -15.62 13.23
C ASP A 2 1.24 -16.86 14.08
N ARG A 3 1.44 -18.00 13.42
CA ARG A 3 1.75 -19.25 14.14
C ARG A 3 3.25 -19.31 14.49
N PRO A 4 3.62 -20.01 15.57
CA PRO A 4 5.02 -20.16 15.94
C PRO A 4 5.80 -20.87 14.84
N PHE A 5 7.00 -20.37 14.55
CA PHE A 5 7.95 -20.97 13.62
C PHE A 5 8.97 -21.84 14.38
N ASN A 6 9.44 -22.89 13.71
CA ASN A 6 10.62 -23.63 14.13
C ASN A 6 11.85 -22.93 13.54
N PRO A 7 12.88 -22.59 14.33
CA PRO A 7 14.06 -21.86 13.85
C PRO A 7 14.87 -22.60 12.76
N ASN A 8 14.61 -23.90 12.56
CA ASN A 8 15.23 -24.70 11.49
C ASN A 8 14.40 -24.74 10.19
N GLU A 9 13.23 -24.13 10.15
CA GLU A 9 12.45 -24.04 8.91
C GLU A 9 13.13 -23.11 7.91
N THR A 10 13.18 -23.56 6.66
CA THR A 10 13.61 -22.74 5.53
C THR A 10 12.60 -21.63 5.24
N LEU A 11 13.05 -20.58 4.55
CA LEU A 11 12.16 -19.50 4.11
C LEU A 11 10.96 -20.02 3.30
N ALA A 12 11.17 -21.04 2.46
CA ALA A 12 10.10 -21.68 1.69
C ALA A 12 9.07 -22.39 2.58
N GLN A 13 9.50 -23.00 3.69
CA GLN A 13 8.62 -23.68 4.65
C GLN A 13 7.79 -22.69 5.46
N ILE A 14 8.29 -21.48 5.73
CA ILE A 14 7.53 -20.44 6.44
C ILE A 14 6.68 -19.56 5.51
N SER A 15 6.99 -19.50 4.21
CA SER A 15 6.29 -18.66 3.21
C SER A 15 4.97 -19.27 2.73
N ASN A 16 4.05 -19.59 3.65
CA ASN A 16 2.72 -20.10 3.29
C ASN A 16 1.67 -19.79 4.37
N SER A 17 0.42 -20.11 4.06
CA SER A 17 -0.74 -19.84 4.91
C SER A 17 -0.81 -20.68 6.19
N ALA A 18 0.05 -21.71 6.36
CA ALA A 18 0.15 -22.43 7.63
C ALA A 18 0.78 -21.56 8.73
N HIS A 19 1.65 -20.62 8.35
CA HIS A 19 2.31 -19.67 9.25
C HIS A 19 1.63 -18.30 9.23
N TYR A 20 1.32 -17.80 8.03
CA TYR A 20 0.70 -16.49 7.82
C TYR A 20 -0.79 -16.64 7.47
N ILE A 21 -1.66 -16.66 8.50
CA ILE A 21 -3.09 -16.98 8.35
C ILE A 21 -3.84 -16.04 7.39
N TRP A 22 -3.34 -14.82 7.20
CA TRP A 22 -3.96 -13.82 6.31
C TRP A 22 -3.34 -13.74 4.92
N TYR A 23 -2.23 -14.42 4.65
CA TYR A 23 -1.53 -14.37 3.36
C TYR A 23 -1.42 -15.75 2.73
N SER A 24 -2.02 -15.90 1.56
CA SER A 24 -2.22 -17.21 0.91
C SER A 24 -1.21 -17.53 -0.19
N ASN A 25 -0.46 -16.54 -0.68
CA ASN A 25 0.41 -16.72 -1.85
C ASN A 25 1.79 -16.06 -1.70
N ILE A 26 2.43 -16.18 -0.53
CA ILE A 26 3.79 -15.68 -0.32
C ILE A 26 4.78 -16.52 -1.14
N LYS A 27 5.72 -15.86 -1.84
CA LYS A 27 6.77 -16.53 -2.60
C LYS A 27 8.14 -16.24 -1.98
N ALA A 28 8.84 -17.30 -1.57
CA ALA A 28 10.14 -17.17 -0.91
C ALA A 28 11.19 -16.47 -1.79
N ASN A 29 11.19 -16.73 -3.10
CA ASN A 29 12.06 -16.04 -4.06
C ASN A 29 11.79 -14.52 -4.09
N LYS A 30 10.52 -14.10 -4.04
CA LYS A 30 10.16 -12.67 -3.98
C LYS A 30 10.65 -12.01 -2.70
N THR A 31 10.52 -12.69 -1.56
CA THR A 31 11.07 -12.21 -0.28
C THR A 31 12.60 -12.05 -0.36
N VAL A 32 13.31 -13.02 -0.93
CA VAL A 32 14.77 -12.91 -1.14
C VAL A 32 15.11 -11.76 -2.08
N GLU A 33 14.35 -11.57 -3.15
CA GLU A 33 14.53 -10.48 -4.10
C GLU A 33 14.42 -9.10 -3.42
N VAL A 34 13.37 -8.88 -2.62
CA VAL A 34 13.17 -7.66 -1.83
C VAL A 34 14.35 -7.41 -0.88
N LEU A 35 14.78 -8.43 -0.14
CA LEU A 35 15.90 -8.30 0.80
C LEU A 35 17.22 -7.97 0.09
N ASN A 36 17.49 -8.62 -1.05
CA ASN A 36 18.67 -8.35 -1.86
C ASN A 36 18.65 -6.93 -2.44
N TYR A 37 17.48 -6.47 -2.90
CA TYR A 37 17.29 -5.10 -3.36
C TYR A 37 17.61 -4.10 -2.25
N LEU A 38 16.98 -4.22 -1.07
CA LEU A 38 17.23 -3.32 0.05
C LEU A 38 18.69 -3.37 0.53
N ALA A 39 19.30 -4.56 0.54
CA ALA A 39 20.71 -4.73 0.91
C ALA A 39 21.68 -4.09 -0.09
N ALA A 40 21.32 -4.00 -1.37
CA ALA A 40 22.09 -3.28 -2.38
C ALA A 40 21.88 -1.76 -2.26
N GLU A 41 20.66 -1.31 -2.01
CA GLU A 41 20.31 0.12 -1.94
C GLU A 41 20.85 0.81 -0.70
N GLN A 42 20.87 0.14 0.46
CA GLN A 42 21.44 0.72 1.69
C GLN A 42 22.92 1.10 1.58
N LYS A 43 23.64 0.53 0.60
CA LYS A 43 25.06 0.86 0.34
C LYS A 43 25.23 2.19 -0.38
N LYS A 44 24.16 2.72 -0.97
CA LYS A 44 24.17 3.92 -1.81
C LYS A 44 23.32 5.05 -1.21
N HIS A 45 22.21 4.69 -0.59
CA HIS A 45 21.19 5.62 -0.13
C HIS A 45 20.65 5.20 1.24
N GLN A 46 20.13 6.17 1.99
CA GLN A 46 19.23 5.87 3.09
C GLN A 46 17.99 5.16 2.52
N ILE A 47 17.61 4.03 3.13
CA ILE A 47 16.46 3.22 2.67
C ILE A 47 15.25 3.33 3.58
N PHE A 48 15.43 3.77 4.84
CA PHE A 48 14.35 3.97 5.80
C PHE A 48 14.35 5.41 6.30
N TYR A 49 13.19 6.05 6.26
CA TYR A 49 12.99 7.45 6.63
C TYR A 49 12.00 7.53 7.78
N PRO A 50 12.43 7.90 9.00
CA PRO A 50 11.52 8.23 10.09
C PRO A 50 10.65 9.42 9.68
N ILE A 51 9.34 9.33 9.93
CA ILE A 51 8.38 10.39 9.54
C ILE A 51 8.01 11.32 10.70
N TYR A 52 8.53 11.05 11.89
CA TYR A 52 8.41 11.88 13.08
C TYR A 52 9.77 12.41 13.50
N SER A 53 9.80 13.64 13.98
CA SER A 53 10.99 14.29 14.54
C SER A 53 11.43 13.67 15.87
N GLU A 54 12.67 13.94 16.27
CA GLU A 54 13.19 13.47 17.57
C GLU A 54 12.36 14.01 18.75
N ASP A 55 11.87 15.25 18.66
CA ASP A 55 11.03 15.87 19.70
C ASP A 55 9.65 15.19 19.81
N GLU A 56 9.02 14.87 18.67
CA GLU A 56 7.77 14.11 18.64
C GLU A 56 7.96 12.71 19.20
N ILE A 57 9.03 12.02 18.82
CA ILE A 57 9.38 10.70 19.34
C ILE A 57 9.65 10.76 20.86
N ALA A 58 10.32 11.81 21.35
CA ALA A 58 10.54 12.00 22.78
C ALA A 58 9.23 12.19 23.55
N ALA A 59 8.26 12.92 22.98
CA ALA A 59 6.93 13.09 23.55
C ALA A 59 6.06 11.81 23.45
N HIS A 60 6.21 11.07 22.35
CA HIS A 60 5.40 9.91 22.01
C HIS A 60 6.26 8.74 21.51
N PRO A 61 6.94 8.00 22.42
CA PRO A 61 7.94 6.98 22.06
C PRO A 61 7.45 5.85 21.13
N SER A 62 6.13 5.63 21.05
CA SER A 62 5.55 4.67 20.09
C SER A 62 5.82 5.02 18.62
N GLN A 63 6.13 6.29 18.31
CA GLN A 63 6.42 6.80 16.97
C GLN A 63 7.81 6.44 16.45
N ALA A 64 8.73 6.00 17.31
CA ALA A 64 10.13 5.80 16.97
C ALA A 64 10.37 4.81 15.81
N ASN A 65 9.46 3.85 15.63
CA ASN A 65 9.59 2.81 14.60
C ASN A 65 8.66 3.03 13.40
N THR A 66 7.99 4.20 13.34
CA THR A 66 7.14 4.56 12.20
C THR A 66 7.97 5.25 11.13
N GLY A 67 7.83 4.80 9.90
CA GLY A 67 8.56 5.41 8.80
C GLY A 67 8.33 4.75 7.44
N LEU A 68 9.06 5.24 6.46
CA LEU A 68 8.93 4.84 5.06
C LEU A 68 10.17 4.09 4.60
N TYR A 69 9.98 2.89 4.06
CA TYR A 69 10.99 2.28 3.21
C TYR A 69 10.86 2.83 1.78
N PHE A 70 11.96 3.29 1.18
CA PHE A 70 11.94 3.89 -0.15
C PHE A 70 12.52 2.93 -1.21
N PHE A 71 11.64 2.49 -2.11
CA PHE A 71 11.94 1.78 -3.35
C PHE A 71 12.01 2.80 -4.50
N ARG A 72 13.23 3.15 -4.90
CA ARG A 72 13.49 4.24 -5.85
C ARG A 72 13.15 3.83 -7.28
N GLY A 73 12.40 4.69 -7.95
CA GLY A 73 12.18 4.66 -9.40
C GLY A 73 13.10 5.66 -10.11
N LYS A 74 12.59 6.28 -11.18
CA LYS A 74 13.27 7.38 -11.86
C LYS A 74 13.15 8.66 -11.02
N GLU A 75 14.23 9.44 -10.98
CA GLU A 75 14.22 10.76 -10.34
C GLU A 75 13.14 11.66 -10.96
N GLY A 76 12.37 12.34 -10.11
CA GLY A 76 11.26 13.20 -10.51
C GLY A 76 10.01 12.46 -10.99
N ALA A 77 9.97 11.12 -10.95
CA ALA A 77 8.75 10.37 -11.25
C ALA A 77 7.70 10.51 -10.14
N PRO A 78 6.40 10.33 -10.48
CA PRO A 78 5.32 10.18 -9.50
C PRO A 78 5.61 9.10 -8.46
N PHE A 79 4.94 9.14 -7.32
CA PHE A 79 5.19 8.18 -6.24
C PHE A 79 3.93 7.44 -5.74
N ALA A 80 4.13 6.21 -5.28
CA ALA A 80 3.10 5.39 -4.64
C ALA A 80 3.40 5.20 -3.15
N ILE A 81 2.39 5.27 -2.28
CA ILE A 81 2.52 4.87 -0.87
C ILE A 81 1.77 3.54 -0.67
N ASN A 82 2.51 2.50 -0.33
CA ASN A 82 2.03 1.13 -0.16
C ASN A 82 1.81 0.82 1.32
N ASN A 83 0.56 0.56 1.67
CA ASN A 83 0.11 0.28 3.02
C ASN A 83 -0.20 -1.21 3.17
N ALA A 84 0.59 -1.91 3.97
CA ALA A 84 0.40 -3.34 4.16
C ALA A 84 -0.90 -3.65 4.91
N GLY A 85 -1.45 -4.83 4.68
CA GLY A 85 -2.41 -5.45 5.56
C GLY A 85 -1.78 -5.95 6.87
N GLY A 86 -2.51 -6.83 7.56
CA GLY A 86 -2.16 -7.30 8.91
C GLY A 86 -3.24 -7.02 9.95
N GLY A 87 -4.48 -6.76 9.50
CA GLY A 87 -5.67 -6.68 10.35
C GLY A 87 -5.60 -5.66 11.48
N PHE A 88 -4.75 -4.63 11.35
CA PHE A 88 -4.38 -3.70 12.42
C PHE A 88 -3.84 -4.40 13.69
N ALA A 89 -3.32 -5.61 13.57
CA ALA A 89 -2.58 -6.31 14.61
C ALA A 89 -1.06 -6.21 14.40
N TYR A 90 -0.61 -6.14 13.13
CA TYR A 90 0.78 -5.91 12.74
C TYR A 90 0.84 -5.31 11.33
N VAL A 91 2.05 -4.99 10.87
CA VAL A 91 2.32 -4.53 9.50
C VAL A 91 3.00 -5.67 8.72
N ALA A 92 2.29 -6.23 7.75
CA ALA A 92 2.79 -7.36 6.95
C ALA A 92 3.66 -6.90 5.76
N ALA A 93 4.61 -6.00 6.00
CA ALA A 93 5.30 -5.29 4.94
C ALA A 93 6.01 -6.23 3.95
N MET A 94 6.68 -7.27 4.46
CA MET A 94 7.41 -8.23 3.63
C MET A 94 6.49 -9.10 2.75
N GLN A 95 5.24 -9.29 3.17
CA GLN A 95 4.26 -10.13 2.47
C GLN A 95 3.41 -9.33 1.48
N ASP A 96 3.28 -8.01 1.68
CA ASP A 96 2.28 -7.17 1.00
C ASP A 96 2.91 -5.91 0.40
N SER A 97 3.25 -4.90 1.22
CA SER A 97 3.68 -3.60 0.70
C SER A 97 5.06 -3.58 0.04
N PHE A 98 6.03 -4.38 0.50
CA PHE A 98 7.38 -4.41 -0.08
C PHE A 98 7.40 -5.06 -1.47
N PRO A 99 6.78 -6.24 -1.71
CA PRO A 99 6.64 -6.77 -3.05
C PRO A 99 5.96 -5.78 -4.02
N HIS A 100 4.89 -5.11 -3.59
CA HIS A 100 4.21 -4.11 -4.43
C HIS A 100 5.14 -2.92 -4.74
N ALA A 101 5.79 -2.35 -3.73
CA ALA A 101 6.69 -1.22 -3.92
C ALA A 101 7.89 -1.57 -4.82
N LEU A 102 8.42 -2.79 -4.72
CA LEU A 102 9.48 -3.26 -5.60
C LEU A 102 9.03 -3.40 -7.06
N GLU A 103 7.83 -3.94 -7.32
CA GLU A 103 7.34 -4.04 -8.70
C GLU A 103 7.01 -2.65 -9.28
N ILE A 104 6.39 -1.77 -8.51
CA ILE A 104 6.13 -0.38 -8.92
C ILE A 104 7.45 0.35 -9.26
N SER A 105 8.52 0.14 -8.49
CA SER A 105 9.80 0.78 -8.77
C SER A 105 10.48 0.29 -10.04
N LYS A 106 10.28 -0.98 -10.41
CA LYS A 106 10.75 -1.54 -11.70
C LYS A 106 10.06 -0.89 -12.91
N TYR A 107 8.83 -0.40 -12.75
CA TYR A 107 8.14 0.40 -13.77
C TYR A 107 8.66 1.83 -13.86
N GLY A 108 9.54 2.25 -12.94
CA GLY A 108 10.18 3.55 -12.94
C GLY A 108 9.48 4.59 -12.07
N TYR A 109 8.42 4.22 -11.35
CA TYR A 109 7.78 5.07 -10.35
C TYR A 109 8.50 4.99 -9.01
N ASN A 110 8.44 6.06 -8.22
CA ASN A 110 8.93 6.00 -6.86
C ASN A 110 7.90 5.26 -5.99
N ALA A 111 8.34 4.43 -5.06
CA ALA A 111 7.41 3.71 -4.19
C ALA A 111 7.91 3.71 -2.76
N PHE A 112 7.01 4.06 -1.85
CA PHE A 112 7.23 4.02 -0.42
C PHE A 112 6.40 2.89 0.17
N ALA A 113 6.96 2.16 1.14
CA ALA A 113 6.23 1.22 1.95
C ALA A 113 6.19 1.72 3.39
N LEU A 114 4.98 2.01 3.88
CA LEU A 114 4.79 2.56 5.22
C LEU A 114 4.82 1.45 6.27
N ILE A 115 5.66 1.66 7.28
CA ILE A 115 5.60 0.95 8.56
C ILE A 115 4.82 1.85 9.52
N TYR A 116 3.53 1.53 9.74
CA TYR A 116 2.62 2.29 10.59
C TYR A 116 2.41 1.62 11.94
N ARG A 117 1.93 2.40 12.93
CA ARG A 117 1.44 1.89 14.22
C ARG A 117 0.04 1.34 14.02
N PRO A 118 -0.23 0.05 14.28
CA PRO A 118 -1.56 -0.52 14.08
C PRO A 118 -2.66 0.14 14.92
N THR A 119 -2.30 0.84 16.01
CA THR A 119 -3.21 1.64 16.84
C THR A 119 -3.56 3.01 16.25
N ASN A 120 -2.69 3.60 15.43
CA ASN A 120 -2.87 4.93 14.84
C ASN A 120 -2.56 4.93 13.32
N PRO A 121 -3.13 4.00 12.53
CA PRO A 121 -2.70 3.77 11.16
C PRO A 121 -3.02 4.96 10.23
N TYR A 122 -4.18 5.60 10.42
CA TYR A 122 -4.61 6.72 9.60
C TYR A 122 -3.78 7.99 9.87
N GLU A 123 -3.45 8.26 11.14
CA GLU A 123 -2.57 9.37 11.50
C GLU A 123 -1.16 9.17 10.91
N ASP A 124 -0.61 7.96 11.00
CA ASP A 124 0.71 7.65 10.47
C ASP A 124 0.75 7.74 8.93
N LEU A 125 -0.31 7.35 8.22
CA LEU A 125 -0.39 7.53 6.76
C LEU A 125 -0.55 9.01 6.39
N ALA A 126 -1.36 9.78 7.12
CA ALA A 126 -1.46 11.23 6.90
C ALA A 126 -0.11 11.92 7.10
N GLN A 127 0.62 11.57 8.18
CA GLN A 127 1.96 12.07 8.43
C GLN A 127 2.96 11.65 7.34
N ALA A 128 2.86 10.42 6.84
CA ALA A 128 3.73 9.94 5.77
C ALA A 128 3.52 10.71 4.46
N ILE A 129 2.28 11.05 4.13
CA ILE A 129 1.96 11.90 2.97
C ILE A 129 2.60 13.28 3.17
N CYS A 130 2.35 13.95 4.31
CA CYS A 130 2.95 15.25 4.62
C CYS A 130 4.48 15.22 4.55
N PHE A 131 5.11 14.18 5.10
CA PHE A 131 6.56 14.02 5.06
C PHE A 131 7.10 13.93 3.63
N ILE A 132 6.47 13.12 2.76
CA ILE A 132 6.94 13.02 1.36
C ILE A 132 6.77 14.35 0.63
N GLU A 133 5.65 15.05 0.84
CA GLU A 133 5.37 16.37 0.25
C GLU A 133 6.44 17.39 0.67
N ASP A 134 6.74 17.48 1.97
CA ASP A 134 7.69 18.44 2.52
C ASP A 134 9.15 18.14 2.12
N HIS A 135 9.46 16.87 1.83
CA HIS A 135 10.79 16.39 1.46
C HIS A 135 10.91 15.99 -0.02
N ALA A 136 9.94 16.35 -0.88
CA ALA A 136 9.86 15.82 -2.24
C ALA A 136 11.11 16.07 -3.10
N THR A 137 11.73 17.25 -2.94
CA THR A 137 12.99 17.60 -3.63
C THR A 137 14.15 16.73 -3.17
N GLU A 138 14.27 16.47 -1.86
CA GLU A 138 15.34 15.65 -1.27
C GLU A 138 15.17 14.17 -1.62
N LEU A 139 13.91 13.72 -1.68
CA LEU A 139 13.56 12.36 -2.06
C LEU A 139 13.69 12.15 -3.58
N GLY A 140 13.66 13.23 -4.38
CA GLY A 140 13.70 13.17 -5.84
C GLY A 140 12.41 12.63 -6.44
N VAL A 141 11.26 13.03 -5.89
CA VAL A 141 9.92 12.60 -6.33
C VAL A 141 9.09 13.80 -6.79
N ASN A 142 8.05 13.55 -7.59
CA ASN A 142 7.10 14.59 -7.97
C ASN A 142 5.95 14.68 -6.95
N PRO A 143 5.85 15.76 -6.16
CA PRO A 143 4.78 15.93 -5.16
C PRO A 143 3.38 16.10 -5.78
N ARG A 144 3.29 16.43 -7.08
CA ARG A 144 2.00 16.68 -7.71
C ARG A 144 1.21 15.42 -8.03
N HIS A 145 1.88 14.27 -8.14
CA HIS A 145 1.28 13.04 -8.62
C HIS A 145 1.64 11.89 -7.70
N TYR A 146 0.62 11.40 -6.99
CA TYR A 146 0.79 10.28 -6.09
C TYR A 146 -0.42 9.35 -6.08
N SER A 147 -0.17 8.10 -5.70
CA SER A 147 -1.20 7.08 -5.51
C SER A 147 -1.09 6.40 -4.15
N LEU A 148 -2.23 5.95 -3.63
CA LEU A 148 -2.31 5.21 -2.37
C LEU A 148 -2.69 3.76 -2.64
N TRP A 149 -1.87 2.85 -2.16
CA TRP A 149 -2.03 1.41 -2.39
C TRP A 149 -2.20 0.71 -1.07
N GLY A 150 -2.94 -0.40 -1.06
CA GLY A 150 -2.88 -1.30 0.07
C GLY A 150 -3.71 -2.57 -0.08
N GLY A 151 -3.35 -3.55 0.74
CA GLY A 151 -4.08 -4.80 0.90
C GLY A 151 -4.83 -4.83 2.22
N SER A 152 -6.02 -5.42 2.24
CA SER A 152 -6.77 -5.73 3.47
C SER A 152 -6.99 -4.49 4.37
N ALA A 153 -6.34 -4.42 5.55
CA ALA A 153 -6.37 -3.28 6.45
C ALA A 153 -5.73 -2.02 5.83
N GLY A 154 -4.60 -2.17 5.14
CA GLY A 154 -3.91 -1.07 4.44
C GLY A 154 -4.74 -0.50 3.28
N ALA A 155 -5.55 -1.34 2.61
CA ALA A 155 -6.50 -0.88 1.61
C ALA A 155 -7.55 0.08 2.18
N ARG A 156 -7.96 -0.12 3.46
CA ARG A 156 -8.89 0.79 4.13
C ARG A 156 -8.21 2.12 4.45
N MET A 157 -6.93 2.10 4.82
CA MET A 157 -6.14 3.31 5.02
C MET A 157 -6.04 4.12 3.71
N ALA A 158 -5.70 3.45 2.62
CA ALA A 158 -5.63 4.05 1.29
C ALA A 158 -6.97 4.65 0.85
N ALA A 159 -8.09 3.96 1.07
CA ALA A 159 -9.42 4.48 0.75
C ALA A 159 -9.83 5.66 1.61
N GLU A 160 -9.55 5.62 2.91
CA GLU A 160 -9.92 6.70 3.84
C GLU A 160 -9.15 8.00 3.54
N LEU A 161 -7.85 7.90 3.23
CA LEU A 161 -6.99 9.06 2.98
C LEU A 161 -6.86 9.42 1.49
N GLY A 162 -7.40 8.57 0.62
CA GLY A 162 -7.70 8.92 -0.77
C GLY A 162 -8.92 9.83 -0.89
N ASN A 163 -9.63 10.09 0.21
CA ASN A 163 -10.63 11.13 0.29
C ASN A 163 -9.99 12.48 0.65
N LYS A 164 -10.09 13.49 -0.23
CA LYS A 164 -9.43 14.79 -0.02
C LYS A 164 -9.83 15.48 1.27
N GLU A 165 -11.12 15.42 1.62
CA GLU A 165 -11.66 16.12 2.77
C GLU A 165 -11.18 15.47 4.06
N VAL A 166 -11.10 14.14 4.10
CA VAL A 166 -10.56 13.40 5.25
C VAL A 166 -9.06 13.68 5.41
N LEU A 167 -8.30 13.66 4.31
CA LEU A 167 -6.87 14.00 4.35
C LEU A 167 -6.67 15.42 4.89
N TYR A 168 -7.46 16.39 4.42
CA TYR A 168 -7.42 17.76 4.92
C TYR A 168 -7.81 17.84 6.41
N GLN A 169 -8.82 17.09 6.86
CA GLN A 169 -9.21 17.07 8.27
C GLN A 169 -8.11 16.56 9.20
N LEU A 170 -7.31 15.58 8.75
CA LEU A 170 -6.22 15.01 9.53
C LEU A 170 -4.95 15.87 9.51
N THR A 171 -4.70 16.59 8.41
CA THR A 171 -3.42 17.28 8.20
C THR A 171 -3.51 18.81 8.32
N GLY A 172 -4.69 19.38 8.06
CA GLY A 172 -4.87 20.83 7.86
C GLY A 172 -4.21 21.38 6.59
N ARG A 173 -3.68 20.51 5.70
CA ARG A 173 -2.91 20.90 4.51
C ARG A 173 -3.82 20.92 3.27
N SER A 174 -4.00 22.10 2.68
CA SER A 174 -4.79 22.29 1.46
C SER A 174 -3.96 22.32 0.17
N ASP A 175 -2.64 22.37 0.33
CA ASP A 175 -1.64 22.34 -0.74
C ASP A 175 -1.38 20.92 -1.28
N ILE A 176 -1.72 19.88 -0.52
CA ILE A 176 -1.61 18.48 -0.96
C ILE A 176 -2.71 18.21 -2.01
N PRO A 177 -2.35 17.75 -3.22
CA PRO A 177 -3.32 17.48 -4.27
C PRO A 177 -4.21 16.28 -3.94
N GLN A 178 -5.25 16.07 -4.75
CA GLN A 178 -5.98 14.81 -4.72
C GLN A 178 -5.05 13.67 -5.18
N ALA A 179 -5.09 12.52 -4.52
CA ALA A 179 -4.40 11.33 -5.02
C ALA A 179 -4.91 10.98 -6.43
N ASP A 180 -4.02 10.71 -7.38
CA ASP A 180 -4.37 10.34 -8.75
C ASP A 180 -5.11 9.00 -8.78
N ALA A 181 -4.77 8.09 -7.87
CA ALA A 181 -5.43 6.80 -7.75
C ALA A 181 -5.35 6.21 -6.33
N VAL A 182 -6.39 5.43 -5.98
CA VAL A 182 -6.41 4.53 -4.84
C VAL A 182 -6.53 3.09 -5.35
N ILE A 183 -5.57 2.25 -5.00
CA ILE A 183 -5.52 0.84 -5.38
C ILE A 183 -5.81 -0.03 -4.17
N MET A 184 -6.92 -0.76 -4.21
CA MET A 184 -7.43 -1.54 -3.08
C MET A 184 -7.41 -3.03 -3.37
N GLN A 185 -6.73 -3.80 -2.52
CA GLN A 185 -6.72 -5.25 -2.59
C GLN A 185 -7.53 -5.91 -1.47
N TYR A 186 -8.37 -6.88 -1.84
CA TYR A 186 -9.06 -7.83 -0.96
C TYR A 186 -9.57 -7.22 0.35
N THR A 187 -10.35 -6.14 0.26
CA THR A 187 -10.92 -5.47 1.44
C THR A 187 -12.41 -5.21 1.30
N GLY A 188 -13.03 -4.77 2.38
CA GLY A 188 -14.37 -4.19 2.38
C GLY A 188 -14.31 -2.77 2.91
N PHE A 189 -14.84 -1.83 2.12
CA PHE A 189 -15.04 -0.43 2.45
C PHE A 189 -16.26 0.06 1.65
N SER A 190 -17.27 0.63 2.31
CA SER A 190 -18.57 0.95 1.68
C SER A 190 -18.89 2.43 1.62
N ARG A 191 -18.11 3.29 2.32
CA ARG A 191 -18.29 4.74 2.26
C ARG A 191 -17.92 5.24 0.86
N VAL A 192 -18.66 6.26 0.42
CA VAL A 192 -18.53 6.91 -0.88
C VAL A 192 -18.66 8.40 -0.66
N SER A 193 -17.83 9.18 -1.32
CA SER A 193 -17.88 10.64 -1.32
C SER A 193 -17.44 11.19 -2.68
N SER A 194 -17.92 12.37 -3.06
CA SER A 194 -17.42 13.10 -4.22
C SER A 194 -15.97 13.58 -4.07
N ALA A 195 -15.41 13.51 -2.86
CA ALA A 195 -14.01 13.81 -2.57
C ALA A 195 -13.09 12.57 -2.66
N ASP A 196 -13.61 11.39 -3.04
CA ASP A 196 -12.81 10.18 -3.22
C ASP A 196 -11.98 10.23 -4.52
N ALA A 197 -10.77 9.66 -4.48
CA ALA A 197 -9.92 9.46 -5.64
C ALA A 197 -10.49 8.42 -6.63
N PRO A 198 -10.02 8.45 -7.91
CA PRO A 198 -10.16 7.32 -8.82
C PRO A 198 -9.75 6.01 -8.12
N THR A 199 -10.57 4.96 -8.23
CA THR A 199 -10.37 3.73 -7.44
C THR A 199 -10.28 2.48 -8.30
N TYR A 200 -9.17 1.75 -8.18
CA TYR A 200 -9.01 0.38 -8.66
C TYR A 200 -9.24 -0.61 -7.51
N VAL A 201 -9.95 -1.71 -7.78
CA VAL A 201 -10.13 -2.79 -6.80
C VAL A 201 -9.82 -4.14 -7.43
N SER A 202 -9.04 -4.96 -6.72
CA SER A 202 -8.91 -6.40 -7.01
C SER A 202 -9.19 -7.27 -5.78
N VAL A 203 -9.91 -8.38 -5.97
CA VAL A 203 -10.35 -9.25 -4.87
C VAL A 203 -10.64 -10.67 -5.37
N GLY A 204 -10.48 -11.68 -4.51
CA GLY A 204 -10.88 -13.06 -4.82
C GLY A 204 -12.35 -13.33 -4.46
N ASP A 205 -13.04 -14.18 -5.23
CA ASP A 205 -14.44 -14.55 -4.92
C ASP A 205 -14.57 -15.63 -3.81
N ASN A 206 -13.47 -16.28 -3.44
CA ASN A 206 -13.37 -17.22 -2.32
C ASN A 206 -12.70 -16.59 -1.08
N ASP A 207 -12.66 -15.26 -1.02
CA ASP A 207 -12.16 -14.52 0.14
C ASP A 207 -13.15 -14.63 1.31
N TRP A 208 -12.72 -15.32 2.38
CA TRP A 208 -13.53 -15.55 3.58
C TRP A 208 -13.53 -14.35 4.56
N ILE A 209 -12.72 -13.32 4.30
CA ILE A 209 -12.61 -12.09 5.11
C ILE A 209 -13.34 -10.94 4.43
N ALA A 210 -13.10 -10.72 3.14
CA ALA A 210 -13.61 -9.59 2.38
C ALA A 210 -14.66 -10.02 1.35
N ASN A 211 -15.89 -9.54 1.51
CA ASN A 211 -16.94 -9.78 0.52
C ASN A 211 -16.75 -8.84 -0.69
N TRP A 212 -16.35 -9.41 -1.83
CA TRP A 212 -16.15 -8.66 -3.08
C TRP A 212 -17.36 -7.82 -3.52
N ARG A 213 -18.58 -8.23 -3.15
CA ARG A 213 -19.81 -7.48 -3.48
C ARG A 213 -19.86 -6.11 -2.80
N THR A 214 -19.24 -5.96 -1.63
CA THR A 214 -19.14 -4.66 -0.94
C THR A 214 -18.38 -3.67 -1.80
N MET A 215 -17.24 -4.08 -2.34
CA MET A 215 -16.45 -3.20 -3.21
C MET A 215 -17.11 -2.99 -4.56
N LYS A 216 -17.75 -4.02 -5.15
CA LYS A 216 -18.56 -3.84 -6.37
C LYS A 216 -19.61 -2.74 -6.21
N GLN A 217 -20.33 -2.78 -5.09
CA GLN A 217 -21.36 -1.78 -4.79
C GLN A 217 -20.75 -0.39 -4.57
N ARG A 218 -19.61 -0.29 -3.87
CA ARG A 218 -18.90 0.98 -3.71
C ARG A 218 -18.51 1.58 -5.06
N LEU A 219 -17.87 0.80 -5.92
CA LEU A 219 -17.41 1.28 -7.23
C LEU A 219 -18.58 1.75 -8.10
N PHE A 220 -19.70 1.01 -8.10
CA PHE A 220 -20.93 1.46 -8.78
C PHE A 220 -21.35 2.89 -8.35
N TYR A 221 -21.31 3.20 -7.05
CA TYR A 221 -21.69 4.53 -6.57
C TYR A 221 -20.63 5.61 -6.85
N LEU A 222 -19.34 5.27 -6.88
CA LEU A 222 -18.29 6.19 -7.32
C LEU A 222 -18.44 6.56 -8.80
N GLU A 223 -18.76 5.58 -9.65
CA GLU A 223 -19.05 5.82 -11.07
C GLU A 223 -20.26 6.77 -11.24
N GLN A 224 -21.30 6.66 -10.39
CA GLN A 224 -22.42 7.60 -10.42
C GLN A 224 -22.03 9.04 -10.06
N LEU A 225 -20.90 9.24 -9.37
CA LEU A 225 -20.32 10.54 -9.07
C LEU A 225 -19.34 11.02 -10.15
N GLY A 226 -19.14 10.23 -11.21
CA GLY A 226 -18.18 10.52 -12.27
C GLY A 226 -16.73 10.24 -11.89
N ILE A 227 -16.49 9.52 -10.79
CA ILE A 227 -15.14 9.13 -10.37
C ILE A 227 -14.75 7.86 -11.13
N PRO A 228 -13.60 7.83 -11.84
CA PRO A 228 -13.15 6.64 -12.56
C PRO A 228 -12.94 5.45 -11.63
N THR A 229 -13.40 4.26 -12.06
CA THR A 229 -13.18 3.03 -11.31
C THR A 229 -12.81 1.86 -12.21
N GLU A 230 -12.13 0.87 -11.62
CA GLU A 230 -11.85 -0.41 -12.27
C GLU A 230 -11.99 -1.56 -11.26
N PHE A 231 -12.64 -2.65 -11.68
CA PHE A 231 -12.98 -3.76 -10.78
C PHE A 231 -12.60 -5.13 -11.32
N HIS A 232 -11.77 -5.85 -10.55
CA HIS A 232 -11.36 -7.21 -10.86
C HIS A 232 -11.77 -8.17 -9.75
N VAL A 233 -12.46 -9.25 -10.13
CA VAL A 233 -12.81 -10.35 -9.25
C VAL A 233 -12.20 -11.64 -9.79
N TYR A 234 -11.34 -12.25 -9.00
CA TYR A 234 -10.58 -13.43 -9.39
C TYR A 234 -11.19 -14.70 -8.81
N SER A 235 -11.57 -15.63 -9.69
CA SER A 235 -12.29 -16.82 -9.26
C SER A 235 -11.39 -17.81 -8.50
N GLY A 236 -11.90 -18.31 -7.38
CA GLY A 236 -11.24 -19.28 -6.50
C GLY A 236 -10.13 -18.68 -5.62
N LEU A 237 -9.78 -17.41 -5.77
CA LEU A 237 -8.72 -16.80 -4.95
C LEU A 237 -9.20 -16.48 -3.54
N ASN A 238 -8.32 -16.75 -2.59
CA ASN A 238 -8.50 -16.44 -1.17
C ASN A 238 -7.94 -15.04 -0.86
N HIS A 239 -8.17 -14.59 0.38
CA HIS A 239 -7.57 -13.38 0.93
C HIS A 239 -6.04 -13.38 0.85
N GLY A 240 -5.44 -12.20 0.73
CA GLY A 240 -4.00 -12.00 0.89
C GLY A 240 -3.17 -12.70 -0.18
N PHE A 241 -3.58 -12.62 -1.44
CA PHE A 241 -2.84 -13.20 -2.57
C PHE A 241 -1.63 -12.33 -3.01
N GLY A 242 -1.45 -11.14 -2.46
CA GLY A 242 -0.34 -10.21 -2.76
C GLY A 242 -0.18 -9.97 -4.27
N LEU A 243 1.02 -10.21 -4.80
CA LEU A 243 1.29 -10.11 -6.25
C LEU A 243 0.51 -11.12 -7.12
N GLY A 244 -0.07 -12.17 -6.53
CA GLY A 244 -0.84 -13.16 -7.30
C GLY A 244 -0.01 -14.04 -8.24
N GLU A 245 1.33 -14.04 -8.11
CA GLU A 245 2.23 -14.85 -8.95
C GLU A 245 1.85 -16.34 -8.95
N GLY A 246 1.73 -16.93 -10.13
CA GLY A 246 1.30 -18.30 -10.38
C GLY A 246 -0.19 -18.55 -10.14
N THR A 247 -1.02 -17.50 -10.14
CA THR A 247 -2.48 -17.60 -9.94
C THR A 247 -3.24 -16.88 -11.05
N VAL A 248 -4.58 -16.94 -11.01
CA VAL A 248 -5.45 -16.21 -11.96
C VAL A 248 -5.39 -14.68 -11.82
N ALA A 249 -4.76 -14.17 -10.74
CA ALA A 249 -4.51 -12.73 -10.54
C ALA A 249 -3.11 -12.29 -11.02
N GLU A 250 -2.29 -13.18 -11.57
CA GLU A 250 -0.98 -12.80 -12.07
C GLU A 250 -1.10 -11.65 -13.09
N GLY A 251 -0.32 -10.58 -12.89
CA GLY A 251 -0.35 -9.39 -13.76
C GLY A 251 -1.26 -8.25 -13.28
N TRP A 252 -2.09 -8.46 -12.25
CA TRP A 252 -3.02 -7.42 -11.75
C TRP A 252 -2.34 -6.10 -11.39
N ILE A 253 -1.08 -6.17 -10.92
CA ILE A 253 -0.32 -4.98 -10.52
C ILE A 253 0.01 -4.09 -11.73
N ASN A 254 0.18 -4.69 -12.91
CA ASN A 254 0.41 -3.95 -14.15
C ASN A 254 -0.88 -3.23 -14.57
N ASP A 255 -2.02 -3.89 -14.45
CA ASP A 255 -3.33 -3.29 -14.72
C ASP A 255 -3.59 -2.11 -13.76
N ALA A 256 -3.26 -2.27 -12.48
CA ALA A 256 -3.37 -1.19 -11.49
C ALA A 256 -2.41 -0.01 -11.75
N ILE A 257 -1.18 -0.29 -12.22
CA ILE A 257 -0.24 0.78 -12.64
C ILE A 257 -0.82 1.51 -13.86
N ASN A 258 -1.33 0.79 -14.86
CA ASN A 258 -1.98 1.41 -16.03
C ASN A 258 -3.19 2.27 -15.61
N PHE A 259 -4.01 1.78 -14.67
CA PHE A 259 -5.12 2.56 -14.11
C PHE A 259 -4.62 3.84 -13.44
N TRP A 260 -3.52 3.79 -12.68
CA TRP A 260 -2.93 5.00 -12.11
C TRP A 260 -2.44 5.94 -13.21
N GLU A 261 -1.70 5.44 -14.20
CA GLU A 261 -1.15 6.22 -15.31
C GLU A 261 -2.20 7.01 -16.08
N VAL A 262 -3.35 6.41 -16.38
CA VAL A 262 -4.43 7.11 -17.11
C VAL A 262 -5.13 8.18 -16.26
N ASN A 263 -4.97 8.17 -14.94
CA ASN A 263 -5.56 9.15 -14.03
C ASN A 263 -4.56 10.23 -13.60
N ILE A 264 -3.27 10.10 -13.92
CA ILE A 264 -2.30 11.20 -13.77
C ILE A 264 -2.76 12.33 -14.68
N SER A 265 -3.27 13.39 -14.07
CA SER A 265 -3.77 14.58 -14.77
C SER A 265 -2.69 15.65 -14.81
N ASP A 266 -2.45 16.27 -15.96
CA ASP A 266 -1.49 17.38 -16.14
C ASP A 266 -1.84 18.64 -15.32
#